data_AF-A0A8J3UK00-F1
#
_entry.id   AF-A0A8J3UK00-F1
#
_cell.length_a   1.000
_cell.length_b   1.000
_cell.length_c   1.000
_cell.angle_alpha   90.00
_cell.angle_beta   90.00
_cell.angle_gamma   90.00
#
_symmetry.space_group_name_H-M   'P 1'
#
loop_
_entity.id
_entity.type
_entity.pdbx_description
1 polymer ?
#
loop_
_entity_poly.entity_id
_entity_poly.type
_entity_poly.pdbx_seq_one_letter_code
_entity_poly.pdbx_strand_id
1 'polypeptide(L)'
;MSGFTFDLARRTPTRPAEMRTTHLVLTGTAGPYGEVTVTVGTVSRLAALAATGLPEASVSHPDETRQGLIAVDERTRISVGGLPAVLSQNRRSLGKKGRGIGIRLDDRDYTYLSVAVAEEELRDRERGPLVRLSSPFVSSKVGVTVLPAADASDLALALVLQGADRTGLTITQSAVSGVLSFLNNGKADV
;
A
#
# COMPACT_ATOMS: atom_id res chain seq x y z
N MET A 1 18.01 9.20 9.52
CA MET A 1 18.72 7.92 9.28
C MET A 1 19.35 7.97 7.89
N SER A 2 20.40 7.21 7.60
CA SER A 2 20.82 7.02 6.21
C SER A 2 19.75 6.20 5.48
N GLY A 3 19.41 6.59 4.26
CA GLY A 3 18.50 5.80 3.42
C GLY A 3 19.06 4.40 3.14
N PHE A 4 18.20 3.44 2.81
CA PHE A 4 18.59 2.06 2.51
C PHE A 4 17.63 1.41 1.52
N THR A 5 18.05 0.28 0.95
CA THR A 5 17.26 -0.47 -0.03
C THR A 5 17.15 -1.93 0.35
N PHE A 6 16.03 -2.56 0.05
CA PHE A 6 15.84 -4.00 0.22
C PHE A 6 14.78 -4.54 -0.74
N ASP A 7 14.73 -5.86 -0.90
CA ASP A 7 13.71 -6.53 -1.68
C ASP A 7 12.65 -7.17 -0.77
N LEU A 8 11.40 -7.05 -1.17
CA LEU A 8 10.33 -7.96 -0.76
C LEU A 8 10.18 -9.06 -1.81
N ALA A 9 10.43 -10.31 -1.44
CA ALA A 9 10.25 -11.46 -2.32
C ALA A 9 8.92 -12.15 -2.04
N ARG A 10 8.22 -12.58 -3.10
CA ARG A 10 7.04 -13.42 -2.96
C ARG A 10 7.43 -14.78 -2.39
N ARG A 11 6.83 -15.14 -1.26
CA ARG A 11 6.91 -16.47 -0.69
C ARG A 11 5.73 -17.29 -1.18
N THR A 12 6.01 -18.48 -1.72
CA THR A 12 4.98 -19.48 -2.01
C THR A 12 4.68 -20.26 -0.74
N PRO A 13 3.44 -20.22 -0.21
CA PRO A 13 3.06 -21.05 0.93
C PRO A 13 3.23 -22.53 0.60
N THR A 14 3.86 -23.30 1.49
CA THR A 14 4.13 -24.74 1.27
C THR A 14 3.14 -25.65 1.99
N ARG A 15 2.38 -25.12 2.95
CA ARG A 15 1.38 -25.87 3.73
C ARG A 15 -0.01 -25.75 3.09
N PRO A 16 -0.75 -26.85 2.87
CA PRO A 16 -2.08 -26.80 2.25
C PRO A 16 -3.08 -25.89 2.96
N ALA A 17 -3.04 -25.83 4.30
CA ALA A 17 -3.91 -24.94 5.08
C ALA A 17 -3.61 -23.45 4.84
N GLU A 18 -2.33 -23.12 4.69
CA GLU A 18 -1.87 -21.75 4.41
C GLU A 18 -2.17 -21.35 2.97
N MET A 19 -2.00 -22.26 2.01
CA MET A 19 -2.35 -22.04 0.60
C MET A 19 -3.84 -21.73 0.39
N ARG A 20 -4.73 -22.31 1.22
CA ARG A 20 -6.18 -22.05 1.15
C ARG A 20 -6.57 -20.67 1.70
N THR A 21 -5.76 -20.12 2.60
CA THR A 21 -6.09 -18.93 3.39
C THR A 21 -5.22 -17.72 3.06
N THR A 22 -4.18 -17.89 2.24
CA THR A 22 -3.27 -16.84 1.83
C THR A 22 -3.27 -16.60 0.32
N HIS A 23 -3.54 -15.36 -0.08
CA HIS A 23 -3.44 -14.92 -1.47
C HIS A 23 -2.01 -14.52 -1.84
N LEU A 24 -1.36 -13.76 -0.97
CA LEU A 24 -0.01 -13.21 -1.19
C LEU A 24 0.77 -13.17 0.12
N VAL A 25 2.05 -13.55 0.05
CA VAL A 25 3.03 -13.29 1.10
C VAL A 25 4.25 -12.66 0.48
N LEU A 26 4.67 -11.52 1.00
CA LEU A 26 5.89 -10.81 0.63
C LEU A 26 6.80 -10.75 1.86
N THR A 27 8.04 -11.18 1.73
CA THR A 27 9.01 -11.21 2.83
C THR A 27 10.32 -10.53 2.44
N GLY A 28 10.94 -9.80 3.37
CA GLY A 28 12.25 -9.17 3.15
C GLY A 28 12.92 -8.75 4.46
N THR A 29 14.13 -8.20 4.37
CA THR A 29 14.86 -7.65 5.53
C THR A 29 14.98 -6.14 5.38
N ALA A 30 14.23 -5.39 6.18
CA ALA A 30 14.13 -3.93 6.11
C ALA A 30 15.26 -3.23 6.91
N GLY A 31 16.50 -3.50 6.53
CA GLY A 31 17.68 -2.88 7.15
C GLY A 31 17.66 -2.98 8.69
N PRO A 32 17.70 -1.86 9.43
CA PRO A 32 17.74 -1.87 10.90
C PRO A 32 16.46 -2.41 11.56
N TYR A 33 15.37 -2.54 10.81
CA TYR A 33 14.08 -2.99 11.34
C TYR A 33 13.88 -4.50 11.30
N GLY A 34 14.85 -5.25 10.75
CA GLY A 34 14.84 -6.71 10.72
C GLY A 34 13.92 -7.29 9.65
N GLU A 35 13.47 -8.53 9.87
CA GLU A 35 12.58 -9.24 8.94
C GLU A 35 11.18 -8.61 8.94
N VAL A 36 10.64 -8.43 7.74
CA VAL A 36 9.29 -7.90 7.51
C VAL A 36 8.51 -8.87 6.63
N THR A 37 7.24 -9.08 6.96
CA THR A 37 6.32 -9.90 6.18
C THR A 37 5.01 -9.15 5.95
N VAL A 38 4.59 -9.01 4.69
CA VAL A 38 3.26 -8.56 4.32
C VAL A 38 2.46 -9.77 3.87
N THR A 39 1.32 -10.03 4.54
CA THR A 39 0.44 -11.15 4.23
C THR A 39 -0.93 -10.62 3.82
N VAL A 40 -1.45 -11.12 2.70
CA VAL A 40 -2.82 -10.87 2.23
C VAL A 40 -3.60 -12.18 2.30
N GLY A 41 -4.66 -12.21 3.09
CA GLY A 41 -5.53 -13.38 3.20
C GLY A 41 -6.36 -13.61 1.93
N THR A 42 -6.69 -14.87 1.60
CA THR A 42 -7.57 -15.20 0.46
C THR A 42 -9.04 -14.92 0.76
N VAL A 43 -9.44 -15.13 2.02
CA VAL A 43 -10.81 -14.94 2.53
C VAL A 43 -10.83 -13.88 3.62
N SER A 44 -9.69 -13.67 4.30
CA SER A 44 -9.50 -12.59 5.26
C SER A 44 -9.14 -11.32 4.49
N ARG A 45 -10.07 -10.36 4.46
CA ARG A 45 -9.93 -9.04 3.83
C ARG A 45 -8.99 -8.14 4.62
N LEU A 46 -7.78 -8.64 4.83
CA LEU A 46 -6.74 -8.04 5.64
C LEU A 46 -5.42 -8.26 4.92
N ALA A 47 -4.79 -7.15 4.55
CA ALA A 47 -3.35 -7.11 4.41
C ALA A 47 -2.77 -6.73 5.77
N ALA A 48 -1.86 -7.53 6.31
CA ALA A 48 -1.20 -7.26 7.58
C ALA A 48 0.32 -7.23 7.39
N LEU A 49 0.96 -6.27 8.04
CA LEU A 49 2.40 -6.19 8.19
C LEU A 49 2.79 -6.80 9.53
N ALA A 50 3.68 -7.80 9.49
CA ALA A 50 4.33 -8.38 10.66
C ALA A 50 5.82 -8.04 10.60
N ALA A 51 6.32 -7.36 11.63
CA ALA A 51 7.72 -7.03 11.81
C ALA A 51 7.98 -6.67 13.27
N THR A 52 9.10 -7.12 13.84
CA THR A 52 9.45 -6.76 15.23
C THR A 52 9.91 -5.32 15.35
N GLY A 53 10.58 -4.79 14.31
CA GLY A 53 11.14 -3.45 14.30
C GLY A 53 10.23 -2.35 13.74
N LEU A 54 9.02 -2.67 13.28
CA LEU A 54 8.08 -1.69 12.72
C LEU A 54 6.76 -1.68 13.49
N PRO A 55 6.03 -0.55 13.50
CA PRO A 55 4.66 -0.51 13.97
C PRO A 55 3.80 -1.53 13.22
N GLU A 56 2.87 -2.16 13.94
CA GLU A 56 1.84 -3.00 13.31
C GLU A 56 1.07 -2.17 12.29
N ALA A 57 0.84 -2.73 11.10
CA ALA A 57 0.06 -2.05 10.08
C ALA A 57 -0.90 -3.00 9.40
N SER A 58 -2.08 -2.50 9.05
CA SER A 58 -3.08 -3.28 8.32
C SER A 58 -3.89 -2.46 7.33
N VAL A 59 -4.37 -3.12 6.28
CA VAL A 59 -5.38 -2.62 5.34
C VAL A 59 -6.53 -3.62 5.31
N SER A 60 -7.76 -3.17 5.50
CA SER A 60 -8.95 -4.03 5.46
C SER A 60 -10.12 -3.41 4.70
N HIS A 61 -11.05 -4.25 4.27
CA HIS A 61 -12.24 -3.84 3.52
C HIS A 61 -13.48 -4.68 3.88
N PRO A 62 -14.67 -4.08 4.03
CA PRO A 62 -15.87 -4.79 4.52
C PRO A 62 -16.62 -5.62 3.47
N ASP A 63 -16.24 -5.63 2.19
CA ASP A 63 -16.81 -6.54 1.16
C ASP A 63 -16.23 -7.96 1.24
N GLU A 64 -17.08 -8.97 1.50
CA GLU A 64 -16.71 -10.39 1.72
C GLU A 64 -16.55 -11.18 0.44
N THR A 65 -16.97 -10.60 -0.68
CA THR A 65 -17.18 -11.33 -1.92
C THR A 65 -15.96 -11.29 -2.84
N ARG A 66 -15.03 -10.36 -2.60
CA ARG A 66 -13.83 -10.18 -3.42
C ARG A 66 -12.66 -10.99 -2.89
N GLN A 67 -12.02 -11.75 -3.78
CA GLN A 67 -10.76 -12.45 -3.52
C GLN A 67 -9.59 -11.63 -4.10
N GLY A 68 -8.47 -11.60 -3.38
CA GLY A 68 -7.22 -11.01 -3.87
C GLY A 68 -6.74 -9.81 -3.06
N LEU A 69 -6.11 -8.85 -3.75
CA LEU A 69 -5.67 -7.60 -3.14
C LEU A 69 -6.87 -6.77 -2.63
N ILE A 70 -6.64 -5.98 -1.58
CA ILE A 70 -7.70 -5.24 -0.88
C ILE A 70 -8.10 -4.00 -1.67
N ALA A 71 -9.34 -3.92 -2.13
CA ALA A 71 -9.87 -2.74 -2.82
C ALA A 71 -9.61 -1.45 -2.03
N VAL A 72 -9.32 -0.36 -2.74
CA VAL A 72 -9.14 0.97 -2.16
C VAL A 72 -10.33 1.87 -2.53
N ASP A 73 -11.19 2.11 -1.54
CA ASP A 73 -12.35 3.00 -1.61
C ASP A 73 -12.68 3.63 -0.23
N GLU A 74 -13.85 4.27 -0.11
CA GLU A 74 -14.33 4.94 1.11
C GLU A 74 -14.52 4.00 2.32
N ARG A 75 -14.68 2.71 2.06
CA ARG A 75 -14.90 1.67 3.06
C ARG A 75 -13.61 0.99 3.48
N THR A 76 -12.54 1.16 2.71
CA THR A 76 -11.20 0.70 3.09
C THR A 76 -10.78 1.36 4.41
N ARG A 77 -10.14 0.56 5.27
CA ARG A 77 -9.58 1.00 6.54
C ARG A 77 -8.10 0.68 6.53
N ILE A 78 -7.28 1.68 6.84
CA ILE A 78 -5.84 1.50 7.04
C ILE A 78 -5.53 1.84 8.49
N SER A 79 -4.64 1.08 9.12
CA SER A 79 -4.09 1.43 10.43
C SER A 79 -2.59 1.22 10.48
N VAL A 80 -1.88 2.06 11.22
CA VAL A 80 -0.44 1.96 11.49
C VAL A 80 -0.20 2.30 12.96
N GLY A 81 0.44 1.42 13.72
CA GLY A 81 0.64 1.58 15.15
C GLY A 81 -0.68 1.75 15.93
N GLY A 82 -1.77 1.15 15.47
CA GLY A 82 -3.11 1.32 16.03
C GLY A 82 -3.81 2.64 15.64
N LEU A 83 -3.15 3.54 14.93
CA LEU A 83 -3.74 4.80 14.47
C LEU A 83 -4.48 4.58 13.14
N PRO A 84 -5.78 4.94 13.04
CA PRO A 84 -6.51 4.82 11.80
C PRO A 84 -6.10 5.92 10.82
N ALA A 85 -5.96 5.55 9.55
CA ALA A 85 -5.76 6.48 8.46
C ALA A 85 -7.08 6.83 7.76
N VAL A 86 -7.20 8.08 7.35
CA VAL A 86 -8.30 8.58 6.51
C VAL A 86 -7.83 8.64 5.07
N LEU A 87 -8.59 8.01 4.18
CA LEU A 87 -8.29 7.99 2.75
C LEU A 87 -9.03 9.12 2.03
N SER A 88 -8.32 9.78 1.13
CA SER A 88 -8.87 10.72 0.18
C SER A 88 -8.30 10.43 -1.19
N GLN A 89 -9.02 10.74 -2.27
CA GLN A 89 -8.44 10.64 -3.59
C GLN A 89 -7.77 11.96 -3.94
N ASN A 90 -6.49 11.93 -4.30
CA ASN A 90 -5.73 13.15 -4.55
C ASN A 90 -5.68 13.49 -6.05
N ARG A 91 -5.23 12.54 -6.89
CA ARG A 91 -4.97 12.84 -8.32
C ARG A 91 -5.59 11.81 -9.27
N ARG A 92 -6.43 12.33 -10.17
CA ARG A 92 -7.03 11.59 -11.29
C ARG A 92 -6.03 11.46 -12.43
N SER A 93 -5.97 10.29 -13.05
CA SER A 93 -5.27 10.09 -14.32
C SER A 93 -6.07 9.13 -15.19
N LEU A 94 -6.11 9.42 -16.50
CA LEU A 94 -6.67 8.52 -17.51
C LEU A 94 -5.81 7.25 -17.65
N GLY A 95 -4.54 7.33 -17.27
CA GLY A 95 -3.59 6.21 -17.29
C GLY A 95 -3.09 5.83 -15.90
N LYS A 96 -2.24 4.80 -15.84
CA LYS A 96 -1.63 4.33 -14.59
C LYS A 96 -0.72 5.40 -13.96
N LYS A 97 0.04 6.12 -14.79
CA LYS A 97 0.98 7.16 -14.34
C LYS A 97 0.24 8.39 -13.81
N GLY A 98 0.65 8.91 -12.66
CA GLY A 98 0.11 10.12 -12.04
C GLY A 98 -1.16 9.91 -11.21
N ARG A 99 -1.66 8.67 -11.07
CA ARG A 99 -2.74 8.36 -10.12
C ARG A 99 -2.20 8.38 -8.68
N GLY A 100 -2.99 8.88 -7.75
CA GLY A 100 -2.57 8.92 -6.35
C GLY A 100 -3.70 8.91 -5.33
N ILE A 101 -3.42 8.27 -4.19
CA ILE A 101 -4.28 8.23 -3.01
C ILE A 101 -3.69 9.19 -1.98
N GLY A 102 -4.50 10.10 -1.47
CA GLY A 102 -4.20 10.86 -0.27
C GLY A 102 -4.49 10.01 0.97
N ILE A 103 -3.58 10.03 1.92
CA ILE A 103 -3.69 9.25 3.16
C ILE A 103 -3.34 10.21 4.28
N ARG A 104 -4.28 10.50 5.16
CA ARG A 104 -4.02 11.23 6.40
C ARG A 104 -3.86 10.23 7.53
N LEU A 105 -2.71 10.19 8.17
CA LEU A 105 -2.43 9.34 9.32
C LEU A 105 -1.97 10.26 10.45
N ASP A 106 -2.78 10.35 11.50
CA ASP A 106 -2.60 11.30 12.60
C ASP A 106 -2.57 12.77 12.12
N ASP A 107 -1.45 13.47 12.32
CA ASP A 107 -1.19 14.84 11.88
C ASP A 107 -0.49 14.93 10.52
N ARG A 108 -0.17 13.79 9.90
CA ARG A 108 0.59 13.73 8.65
C ARG A 108 -0.29 13.48 7.44
N ASP A 109 -0.06 14.27 6.40
CA ASP A 109 -0.72 14.13 5.11
C ASP A 109 0.23 13.51 4.09
N TYR A 110 -0.10 12.30 3.66
CA TYR A 110 0.65 11.54 2.67
C TYR A 110 -0.05 11.53 1.32
N THR A 111 0.74 11.36 0.27
CA THR A 111 0.25 10.92 -1.04
C THR A 111 1.03 9.71 -1.50
N TYR A 112 0.30 8.65 -1.82
CA TYR A 112 0.84 7.46 -2.47
C TYR A 112 0.61 7.57 -3.98
N LEU A 113 1.68 7.72 -4.75
CA LEU A 113 1.63 8.06 -6.18
C LEU A 113 2.23 6.96 -7.04
N SER A 114 1.64 6.70 -8.20
CA SER A 114 2.34 5.99 -9.29
C SER A 114 3.13 7.00 -10.11
N VAL A 115 4.44 7.05 -9.89
CA VAL A 115 5.34 8.06 -10.49
C VAL A 115 5.84 7.66 -11.87
N ALA A 116 6.00 6.36 -12.12
CA ALA A 116 6.34 5.81 -13.43
C ALA A 116 5.72 4.42 -13.64
N VAL A 117 6.02 3.82 -14.77
CA VAL A 117 5.63 2.43 -15.07
C VAL A 117 6.31 1.52 -14.05
N ALA A 118 5.53 0.74 -13.30
CA ALA A 118 6.03 -0.13 -12.23
C ALA A 118 6.73 0.58 -11.05
N GLU A 119 6.61 1.91 -10.95
CA GLU A 119 7.19 2.68 -9.84
C GLU A 119 6.13 3.48 -9.08
N GLU A 120 6.22 3.38 -7.77
CA GLU A 120 5.33 4.02 -6.82
C GLU A 120 6.13 4.72 -5.74
N GLU A 121 5.57 5.80 -5.18
CA GLU A 121 6.24 6.63 -4.19
C GLU A 121 5.24 7.03 -3.10
N LEU A 122 5.58 6.74 -1.85
CA LEU A 122 4.96 7.37 -0.70
C LEU A 122 5.67 8.69 -0.43
N ARG A 123 4.90 9.78 -0.43
CA ARG A 123 5.37 11.12 -0.12
C ARG A 123 4.59 11.68 1.05
N ASP A 124 5.26 12.41 1.91
CA ASP A 124 4.66 13.28 2.90
C ASP A 124 4.60 14.70 2.35
N ARG A 125 3.55 15.45 2.69
CA ARG A 125 3.30 16.81 2.19
C ARG A 125 4.44 17.77 2.51
N GLU A 126 5.03 17.65 3.69
CA GLU A 126 6.06 18.58 4.19
C GLU A 126 7.47 18.05 3.93
N ARG A 127 7.67 16.74 4.14
CA ARG A 127 8.99 16.09 4.06
C ARG A 127 9.34 15.62 2.64
N GLY A 128 8.36 15.57 1.74
CA GLY A 128 8.55 15.11 0.37
C GLY A 128 8.63 13.58 0.26
N PRO A 129 9.40 13.02 -0.70
CA PRO A 129 9.52 11.57 -0.89
C PRO A 129 10.09 10.85 0.33
N LEU A 130 9.46 9.74 0.71
CA LEU A 130 9.86 8.93 1.86
C LEU A 130 10.23 7.50 1.48
N VAL A 131 9.38 6.83 0.69
CA VAL A 131 9.62 5.45 0.27
C VAL A 131 9.28 5.31 -1.20
N ARG A 132 10.16 4.66 -1.96
CA ARG A 132 9.93 4.27 -3.36
C ARG A 132 9.81 2.77 -3.47
N LEU A 133 8.84 2.32 -4.25
CA LEU A 133 8.60 0.92 -4.54
C LEU A 133 8.68 0.69 -6.04
N SER A 134 9.47 -0.30 -6.44
CA SER A 134 9.59 -0.72 -7.83
C SER A 134 9.19 -2.19 -7.95
N SER A 135 8.22 -2.49 -8.79
CA SER A 135 7.78 -3.85 -9.06
C SER A 135 7.98 -4.16 -10.55
N PRO A 136 9.16 -4.66 -10.95
CA PRO A 136 9.40 -5.01 -12.34
C PRO A 136 8.31 -5.96 -12.83
N PHE A 137 7.77 -5.71 -14.02
CA PHE A 137 6.63 -6.46 -14.60
C PHE A 137 6.82 -7.99 -14.67
N VAL A 138 8.06 -8.48 -14.55
CA VAL A 138 8.46 -9.88 -14.70
C VAL A 138 9.00 -10.49 -13.39
N SER A 139 9.17 -9.70 -12.33
CA SER A 139 9.83 -10.19 -11.11
C SER A 139 8.83 -10.56 -10.01
N SER A 140 9.13 -11.64 -9.29
CA SER A 140 8.44 -12.02 -8.05
C SER A 140 8.84 -11.15 -6.85
N LYS A 141 9.50 -10.01 -7.10
CA LYS A 141 10.06 -9.12 -6.10
C LYS A 141 9.54 -7.70 -6.24
N VAL A 142 9.46 -7.00 -5.11
CA VAL A 142 9.24 -5.56 -5.04
C VAL A 142 10.49 -4.95 -4.41
N GLY A 143 11.21 -4.13 -5.18
CA GLY A 143 12.32 -3.34 -4.67
C GLY A 143 11.79 -2.18 -3.83
N VAL A 144 12.34 -2.00 -2.65
CA VAL A 144 11.95 -0.94 -1.70
C VAL A 144 13.16 -0.06 -1.43
N THR A 145 13.02 1.24 -1.65
CA THR A 145 14.03 2.25 -1.30
C THR A 145 13.45 3.17 -0.24
N VAL A 146 14.06 3.17 0.94
CA VAL A 146 13.71 4.02 2.07
C VAL A 146 14.63 5.24 2.08
N LEU A 147 14.04 6.42 2.00
CA LEU A 147 14.78 7.68 1.92
C LEU A 147 15.14 8.20 3.32
N PRO A 148 16.17 9.05 3.45
CA PRO A 148 16.70 9.47 4.76
C PRO A 148 15.70 10.12 5.73
N ALA A 149 14.65 10.75 5.17
CA ALA A 149 13.60 11.44 5.91
C ALA A 149 12.47 10.51 6.43
N ALA A 150 12.46 9.25 6.00
CA ALA A 150 11.44 8.28 6.40
C ALA A 150 11.72 7.70 7.79
N ASP A 151 10.66 7.55 8.57
CA ASP A 151 10.66 6.83 9.84
C ASP A 151 9.96 5.45 9.74
N ALA A 152 9.84 4.77 10.87
CA ALA A 152 9.26 3.43 10.93
C ALA A 152 7.77 3.39 10.54
N SER A 153 7.01 4.44 10.86
CA SER A 153 5.58 4.55 10.50
C SER A 153 5.42 4.77 9.00
N ASP A 154 6.28 5.59 8.39
CA ASP A 154 6.29 5.83 6.95
C ASP A 154 6.59 4.53 6.19
N LEU A 155 7.58 3.76 6.67
CA LEU A 155 7.92 2.47 6.09
C LEU A 155 6.79 1.44 6.28
N ALA A 156 6.22 1.34 7.48
CA ALA A 156 5.10 0.43 7.74
C ALA A 156 3.89 0.72 6.83
N LEU A 157 3.56 2.01 6.66
CA LEU A 157 2.51 2.45 5.75
C LEU A 157 2.80 2.06 4.30
N ALA A 158 4.02 2.33 3.82
CA ALA A 158 4.41 1.99 2.44
C ALA A 158 4.35 0.48 2.15
N LEU A 159 4.76 -0.35 3.13
CA LEU A 159 4.77 -1.80 2.99
C LEU A 159 3.37 -2.39 3.01
N VAL A 160 2.50 -1.95 3.94
CA VAL A 160 1.15 -2.52 4.04
C VAL A 160 0.29 -2.20 2.80
N LEU A 161 0.56 -1.07 2.14
CA LEU A 161 -0.06 -0.70 0.87
C LEU A 161 0.25 -1.66 -0.30
N GLN A 162 1.24 -2.55 -0.17
CA GLN A 162 1.46 -3.62 -1.16
C GLN A 162 0.35 -4.67 -1.17
N GLY A 163 -0.42 -4.79 -0.08
CA GLY A 163 -1.61 -5.62 -0.04
C GLY A 163 -2.86 -4.94 -0.63
N ALA A 164 -2.78 -3.67 -1.02
CA ALA A 164 -3.90 -2.92 -1.57
C ALA A 164 -4.00 -3.03 -3.10
N ASP A 165 -5.22 -3.24 -3.61
CA ASP A 165 -5.55 -3.19 -5.02
C ASP A 165 -5.62 -1.74 -5.49
N ARG A 166 -4.60 -1.38 -6.26
CA ARG A 166 -4.39 -0.02 -6.78
C ARG A 166 -4.72 0.07 -8.26
N THR A 167 -5.30 -0.98 -8.85
CA THR A 167 -5.73 -0.99 -10.24
C THR A 167 -6.95 -0.09 -10.42
N GLY A 168 -7.95 -0.21 -9.54
CA GLY A 168 -9.22 0.54 -9.55
C GLY A 168 -9.14 2.07 -9.39
N LEU A 169 -7.95 2.66 -9.34
CA LEU A 169 -7.72 4.10 -9.14
C LEU A 169 -7.69 4.92 -10.45
N THR A 170 -7.88 4.27 -11.61
CA THR A 170 -8.06 4.97 -12.89
C THR A 170 -9.53 5.34 -13.08
N ILE A 171 -9.81 6.47 -13.75
CA ILE A 171 -11.20 6.95 -13.98
C ILE A 171 -12.09 5.84 -14.55
N THR A 172 -11.58 5.11 -15.55
CA THR A 172 -12.31 4.02 -16.21
C THR A 172 -12.60 2.87 -15.25
N GLN A 173 -11.62 2.43 -14.46
CA GLN A 173 -11.84 1.29 -13.55
C GLN A 173 -12.63 1.67 -12.31
N SER A 174 -12.56 2.91 -11.84
CA SER A 174 -13.41 3.41 -10.76
C SER A 174 -14.89 3.50 -11.18
N ALA A 175 -15.16 3.85 -12.44
CA ALA A 175 -16.52 3.84 -13.01
C ALA A 175 -17.07 2.42 -13.13
N VAL A 176 -16.26 1.47 -13.62
CA VAL A 176 -16.63 0.04 -13.70
C VAL A 176 -16.83 -0.58 -12.32
N SER A 177 -16.05 -0.16 -11.32
CA SER A 177 -16.10 -0.73 -9.97
C SER A 177 -17.18 -0.11 -9.07
N GLY A 178 -17.94 0.89 -9.55
CA GLY A 178 -18.99 1.56 -8.78
C GLY A 178 -18.48 2.44 -7.63
N VAL A 179 -17.20 2.82 -7.64
CA VAL A 179 -16.54 3.57 -6.56
C VAL A 179 -16.63 5.09 -6.78
N LEU A 180 -17.46 5.54 -7.74
CA LEU A 180 -17.63 6.94 -8.15
C LEU A 180 -17.94 7.93 -6.99
N SER A 181 -18.62 7.49 -5.93
CA SER A 181 -18.91 8.33 -4.74
C SER A 181 -17.65 8.71 -3.97
N PHE A 182 -16.74 7.76 -3.75
CA PHE A 182 -15.41 7.99 -3.20
C PHE A 182 -14.56 8.91 -4.11
N LEU A 183 -14.87 8.96 -5.42
CA LEU A 183 -14.21 9.85 -6.38
C LEU A 183 -14.70 11.31 -6.31
N ASN A 184 -15.72 11.64 -5.49
CA ASN A 184 -16.45 12.90 -5.57
C ASN A 184 -16.37 13.76 -4.29
N ASN A 185 -15.28 13.68 -3.52
CA ASN A 185 -15.05 14.54 -2.35
C ASN A 185 -14.38 15.89 -2.68
N GLY A 186 -14.70 16.49 -3.83
CA GLY A 186 -14.83 17.94 -3.98
C GLY A 186 -13.68 18.86 -3.54
N LYS A 187 -12.42 18.45 -3.64
CA LYS A 187 -11.28 19.38 -3.66
C LYS A 187 -10.40 19.10 -4.86
N ALA A 188 -10.89 19.53 -6.02
CA ALA A 188 -10.02 19.79 -7.15
C ALA A 188 -9.24 21.07 -6.81
N ASP A 189 -8.03 20.93 -6.28
CA ASP A 189 -7.09 22.05 -6.33
C ASP A 189 -6.54 22.12 -7.76
N VAL A 190 -6.82 23.26 -8.39
CA VAL A 190 -6.40 23.71 -9.72
C VAL A 190 -4.89 23.87 -9.78
#